data_AF-A0A7C7CB51-F1
#
_entry.id   AF-A0A7C7CB51-F1
#
_cell.length_a   1.000
_cell.length_b   1.000
_cell.length_c   1.000
_cell.angle_alpha   90.00
_cell.angle_beta   90.00
_cell.angle_gamma   90.00
#
_symmetry.space_group_name_H-M   'P 1'
#
loop_
_entity.id
_entity.type
_entity.pdbx_description
1 polymer ?
#
loop_
_entity_poly.entity_id
_entity_poly.type
_entity_poly.pdbx_seq_one_letter_code
_entity_poly.pdbx_strand_id
1 'polypeptide(L)' 'MIRVGDLVKYIPSPSATFKWERYTDAYKALPGVILREVKAKGTTTRRFEIRWHDGQLSEEWISFLEPFDNSLT' A
#
# COMPACT_ATOMS: atom_id res chain seq x y z
N MET A 1 -1.01 4.08 13.49
CA MET A 1 -0.11 4.91 12.64
C MET A 1 0.78 3.95 11.86
N ILE A 2 0.81 4.04 10.53
CA ILE A 2 1.51 3.08 9.65
C ILE A 2 3.04 3.19 9.80
N ARG A 3 3.69 2.03 9.93
CA ARG A 3 5.13 1.83 10.17
C ARG A 3 5.71 0.73 9.28
N VAL A 4 7.04 0.68 9.23
CA VAL A 4 7.77 -0.41 8.58
C VAL A 4 7.47 -1.73 9.29
N GLY A 5 7.19 -2.78 8.51
CA GLY A 5 6.77 -4.09 9.01
C GLY A 5 5.26 -4.25 9.13
N ASP A 6 4.47 -3.18 9.04
CA ASP A 6 3.01 -3.30 9.09
C ASP A 6 2.47 -3.99 7.83
N LEU A 7 1.45 -4.82 8.04
CA LEU A 7 0.62 -5.34 6.97
C LEU A 7 -0.40 -4.26 6.56
N VAL A 8 -0.50 -4.02 5.26
CA VAL A 8 -1.37 -3.01 4.69
C VAL A 8 -2.12 -3.54 3.49
N LYS A 9 -3.34 -3.05 3.29
CA LYS A 9 -4.10 -3.23 2.06
C LYS A 9 -4.18 -1.89 1.32
N TYR A 10 -4.29 -1.99 0.01
CA TYR A 10 -4.47 -0.83 -0.85
C TYR A 10 -5.93 -0.37 -0.81
N ILE A 11 -6.17 0.93 -0.68
CA ILE A 11 -7.49 1.54 -0.83
C ILE A 11 -7.53 2.38 -2.11
N PRO A 12 -8.42 2.09 -3.06
CA PRO A 12 -8.52 2.86 -4.29
C PRO A 12 -9.01 4.28 -4.01
N SER A 13 -8.31 5.28 -4.55
CA SER A 13 -8.75 6.67 -4.52
C SER A 13 -9.45 7.06 -5.81
N PRO A 14 -10.56 7.84 -5.74
CA PRO A 14 -11.24 8.40 -6.90
C PRO A 14 -10.32 9.21 -7.84
N SER A 15 -9.24 9.81 -7.31
CA SER A 15 -8.28 10.62 -8.07
C SER A 15 -7.13 9.83 -8.69
N ALA A 16 -7.00 8.54 -8.38
CA ALA A 16 -5.88 7.71 -8.84
C ALA A 16 -6.17 7.08 -10.21
N THR A 17 -6.70 7.85 -11.16
CA THR A 17 -7.28 7.41 -12.45
C THR A 17 -6.35 6.54 -13.32
N PHE A 18 -5.05 6.48 -13.05
CA PHE A 18 -4.06 5.73 -13.84
C PHE A 18 -3.56 4.41 -13.25
N LYS A 19 -3.95 4.03 -12.02
CA LYS A 19 -3.47 2.79 -11.37
C LYS A 19 -4.50 1.65 -11.33
N TRP A 20 -5.71 1.85 -11.87
CA TRP A 20 -6.88 1.00 -11.61
C TRP A 20 -6.74 -0.44 -12.09
N GLU A 21 -6.28 -0.68 -13.32
CA GLU A 21 -6.28 -2.05 -13.90
C GLU A 21 -5.44 -3.06 -13.10
N ARG A 22 -4.43 -2.61 -12.34
CA ARG A 22 -3.57 -3.49 -11.52
C ARG A 22 -4.08 -3.72 -10.11
N TYR A 23 -5.00 -2.89 -9.62
CA TYR A 23 -5.58 -3.00 -8.27
C TYR A 23 -7.00 -3.59 -8.27
N THR A 24 -7.62 -3.74 -9.45
CA THR A 24 -8.87 -4.48 -9.65
C THR A 24 -8.68 -5.99 -9.74
N ASP A 25 -7.44 -6.47 -9.82
CA ASP A 25 -7.14 -7.89 -9.92
C ASP A 25 -7.29 -8.58 -8.55
N ALA A 26 -7.93 -9.74 -8.52
CA ALA A 26 -8.40 -10.43 -7.32
C ALA A 26 -7.28 -10.82 -6.32
N TYR A 27 -6.02 -10.71 -6.75
CA TYR A 27 -4.83 -11.10 -5.98
C TYR A 27 -4.45 -10.13 -4.85
N LYS A 28 -5.00 -8.90 -4.80
CA LYS A 28 -4.69 -7.92 -3.73
C LYS A 28 -5.76 -7.80 -2.63
N ALA A 29 -6.67 -8.77 -2.52
CA ALA A 29 -7.41 -9.01 -1.27
C ALA A 29 -6.45 -9.36 -0.11
N LEU A 30 -5.24 -9.82 -0.45
CA LEU A 30 -4.19 -10.19 0.50
C LEU A 30 -3.28 -8.98 0.82
N PRO A 31 -2.95 -8.76 2.09
CA PRO A 31 -2.12 -7.63 2.50
C PRO A 31 -0.68 -7.72 1.97
N GLY A 32 -0.08 -6.55 1.74
CA GLY A 32 1.36 -6.41 1.54
C GLY A 32 2.06 -5.97 2.82
N VAL A 33 3.38 -6.14 2.89
CA VAL A 33 4.22 -5.70 4.01
C VAL A 33 5.02 -4.47 3.62
N ILE A 34 5.07 -3.47 4.51
CA ILE A 34 5.91 -2.29 4.32
C ILE A 34 7.36 -2.63 4.58
N LEU A 35 8.22 -2.40 3.57
CA LEU A 35 9.65 -2.63 3.67
C LEU A 35 10.41 -1.41 4.20
N ARG A 36 10.05 -0.21 3.71
CA ARG A 36 10.71 1.05 4.11
C ARG A 36 9.90 2.27 3.68
N GLU A 37 10.19 3.40 4.31
CA GLU A 37 9.71 4.71 3.88
C GLU A 37 10.61 5.28 2.78
N VAL A 38 10.00 5.73 1.68
CA VAL A 38 10.65 6.37 0.54
C VAL A 38 10.61 7.88 0.73
N LYS A 39 11.77 8.52 0.87
CA LYS A 39 11.87 9.98 1.00
C LYS A 39 11.58 10.64 -0.35
N ALA A 40 10.41 11.26 -0.46
CA ALA A 40 10.07 12.13 -1.59
C ALA A 40 10.30 13.61 -1.22
N LYS A 41 10.99 14.36 -2.08
CA LYS A 41 11.22 15.80 -1.87
C LYS A 41 9.94 16.60 -2.16
N GLY A 42 9.68 17.64 -1.36
CA GLY A 42 8.63 18.62 -1.65
C GLY A 42 7.20 18.18 -1.38
N THR A 43 6.99 17.10 -0.61
CA THR A 43 5.67 16.59 -0.24
C THR A 43 5.61 16.34 1.26
N THR A 44 4.45 16.62 1.87
CA THR A 44 4.15 16.31 3.27
C THR A 44 3.61 14.90 3.44
N THR A 45 3.20 14.26 2.34
CA THR A 45 2.64 12.91 2.34
C THR A 45 3.76 11.87 2.38
N ARG A 46 3.65 10.89 3.28
CA ARG A 46 4.62 9.78 3.37
C ARG A 46 4.41 8.78 2.24
N ARG A 47 5.51 8.24 1.71
CA ARG A 47 5.52 7.21 0.66
C ARG A 47 6.25 5.97 1.16
N PHE A 48 5.76 4.79 0.82
CA PHE A 48 6.29 3.52 1.31
C PHE A 48 6.54 2.55 0.17
N GLU A 49 7.61 1.77 0.29
CA GLU A 49 7.88 0.60 -0.54
C GLU A 49 7.23 -0.63 0.11
N ILE A 50 6.44 -1.37 -0.66
CA ILE A 50 5.59 -2.47 -0.20
C ILE A 50 5.93 -3.72 -0.99
N ARG A 51 6.08 -4.85 -0.30
CA ARG A 51 6.06 -6.18 -0.91
C ARG A 51 4.69 -6.79 -0.78
N TRP A 52 4.04 -7.04 -1.90
CA TRP A 52 2.74 -7.68 -1.96
C TRP A 52 2.86 -9.21 -1.85
N HIS A 53 1.75 -9.88 -1.56
CA HIS A 53 1.70 -11.32 -1.40
C HIS A 53 2.16 -12.10 -2.65
N ASP A 54 1.94 -11.54 -3.84
CA ASP A 54 2.42 -12.08 -5.13
C ASP A 54 3.93 -11.90 -5.35
N GLY A 55 4.65 -11.33 -4.38
CA GLY A 55 6.08 -11.03 -4.45
C GLY A 55 6.40 -9.73 -5.18
N GLN A 56 5.41 -9.02 -5.72
CA GLN A 56 5.61 -7.75 -6.41
C GLN A 56 6.02 -6.65 -5.43
N LEU A 57 6.91 -5.76 -5.88
CA LEU A 57 7.25 -4.53 -5.18
C LEU A 57 6.52 -3.34 -5.79
N SER A 58 5.94 -2.46 -4.96
CA SER A 58 5.44 -1.16 -5.41
C SER A 58 5.69 -0.06 -4.40
N GLU A 59 5.63 1.19 -4.85
CA GLU A 59 5.72 2.36 -3.99
C GLU A 59 4.39 3.12 -3.92
N GLU A 60 3.79 3.20 -2.74
CA GLU A 60 2.48 3.81 -2.53
C GLU A 60 2.50 4.89 -1.44
N TRP A 61 1.62 5.88 -1.60
CA TRP A 61 1.46 6.95 -0.63
C TRP A 61 0.56 6.49 0.52
N ILE A 62 0.80 7.04 1.72
CA ILE A 62 0.02 6.71 2.92
C ILE A 62 -1.49 6.89 2.73
N SER A 63 -1.92 7.86 1.91
CA SER A 63 -3.34 8.12 1.60
C SER A 63 -4.04 6.99 0.85
N PHE A 64 -3.28 6.02 0.33
CA PHE A 64 -3.80 4.85 -0.40
C PHE A 64 -3.61 3.54 0.36
N LEU A 65 -3.19 3.61 1.64
CA LEU A 65 -2.88 2.44 2.45
C LEU A 65 -3.73 2.45 3.71
N GLU A 66 -4.34 1.30 4.02
CA GLU A 66 -5.03 1.06 5.27
C GLU A 66 -4.32 -0.10 6.01
N PRO A 67 -4.12 -0.02 7.34
CA PRO A 67 -3.65 -1.15 8.12
C PRO A 67 -4.53 -2.38 7.89
N PHE A 68 -3.91 -3.53 7.72
CA PHE A 68 -4.63 -4.80 7.66
C PHE A 68 -4.84 -5.34 9.07
N ASP A 69 -6.09 -5.43 9.50
CA ASP A 69 -6.43 -5.95 10.81
C ASP A 69 -6.53 -7.48 10.76
N ASN A 70 -5.67 -8.17 11.53
CA ASN A 70 -5.65 -9.62 11.65
C ASN A 70 -6.58 -10.15 12.75
N SER A 71 -7.32 -9.28 13.45
CA SER A 71 -8.13 -9.65 14.63
C SER A 71 -9.39 -10.49 14.35
N LEU A 72 -9.62 -10.89 13.09
CA LEU A 72 -10.79 -11.69 12.68
C LEU A 72 -10.45 -13.07 12.08
N THR A 73 -9.24 -13.58 12.32
CA THR A 73 -8.85 -14.97 11.96
C THR A 73 -8.61 -15.83 13.19
#